data_AF-A0A0C9WF68-F1
#
_entry.id   AF-A0A0C9WF68-F1
#
_cell.length_a   1.000
_cell.length_b   1.000
_cell.length_c   1.000
_cell.angle_alpha   90.00
_cell.angle_beta   90.00
_cell.angle_gamma   90.00
#
_symmetry.space_group_name_H-M   'P 1'
#
loop_
_entity.id
_entity.type
_entity.pdbx_description
1 polymer ?
#
loop_
_entity_poly.entity_id
_entity_poly.type
_entity_poly.pdbx_seq_one_letter_code
_entity_poly.pdbx_strand_id
1 'polypeptide(L)'
;MAATPLMAEFPELSHLTRNDLEDLLNDPAYFQSVFHSLSSVKSLYQSQSELGTANEAIARTNVSLQGRLYQLRSETQDAFDEAKSLEARWKEVEREQREVYQRFTPQFLLLRLRHATADQDNASEALASSFVQASSSSGLNDASDVDDFVREFRELRKIYHKRVMWGDRWAAGQVMWRDD
;
A
#
# COMPACT_ATOMS: atom_id res chain seq x y z
N MET A 1 62.89 -44.61 41.85
CA MET A 1 61.66 -45.11 42.49
C MET A 1 60.85 -45.83 41.43
N ALA A 2 60.30 -47.01 41.73
CA ALA A 2 59.51 -47.77 40.77
C ALA A 2 58.24 -46.99 40.40
N ALA A 3 57.93 -46.89 39.10
CA ALA A 3 56.71 -46.26 38.63
C ALA A 3 55.51 -47.05 39.16
N THR A 4 54.72 -46.45 40.03
CA THR A 4 53.46 -47.04 40.51
C THR A 4 52.38 -46.86 39.44
N PRO A 5 51.37 -47.74 39.38
CA PRO A 5 50.25 -47.61 38.43
C PRO A 5 49.54 -46.25 38.55
N LEU A 6 49.49 -45.67 39.76
CA LEU A 6 48.97 -44.32 40.01
C LEU A 6 49.78 -43.24 39.28
N MET A 7 51.11 -43.34 39.24
CA MET A 7 51.97 -42.41 38.52
C MET A 7 51.92 -42.59 36.99
N ALA A 8 51.47 -43.76 36.52
CA ALA A 8 51.23 -44.00 35.09
C ALA A 8 49.92 -43.39 34.61
N GLU A 9 48.86 -43.44 35.43
CA GLU A 9 47.58 -42.78 35.15
C GLU A 9 47.62 -41.27 35.39
N PHE A 10 48.39 -40.82 36.38
CA PHE A 10 48.54 -39.42 36.75
C PHE A 10 50.02 -39.01 36.73
N PRO A 11 50.61 -38.83 35.53
CA PRO A 11 52.02 -38.44 35.38
C PRO A 11 52.31 -37.08 36.02
N GLU A 12 51.29 -36.23 36.18
CA GLU A 12 51.38 -34.95 36.88
C GLU A 12 51.72 -35.12 38.37
N LEU A 13 51.54 -36.30 38.97
CA LEU A 13 51.90 -36.58 40.37
C LEU A 13 53.30 -37.19 40.53
N SER A 14 54.00 -37.47 39.42
CA SER A 14 55.27 -38.21 39.42
C SER A 14 56.45 -37.48 40.08
N HIS A 15 56.35 -36.15 40.23
CA HIS A 15 57.38 -35.29 40.80
C HIS A 15 57.20 -35.03 42.30
N LEU A 16 56.09 -35.46 42.89
CA LEU A 16 55.77 -35.28 44.31
C LEU A 16 56.36 -36.42 45.15
N THR A 17 56.87 -36.11 46.35
CA THR A 17 57.38 -37.11 47.28
C THR A 17 56.24 -37.83 48.01
N ARG A 18 56.56 -38.93 48.71
CA ARG A 18 55.57 -39.65 49.52
C ARG A 18 54.94 -38.78 50.62
N ASN A 19 55.75 -37.93 51.26
CA ASN A 19 55.25 -37.02 52.28
C ASN A 19 54.32 -35.98 51.65
N ASP A 20 54.68 -35.44 50.47
CA ASP A 20 53.80 -34.51 49.75
C ASP A 20 52.48 -35.17 49.33
N LEU A 21 52.47 -36.47 48.99
CA LEU A 21 51.25 -37.22 48.68
C LEU A 21 50.38 -37.49 49.92
N GLU A 22 50.99 -37.73 51.08
CA GLU A 22 50.27 -37.86 52.36
C GLU A 22 49.70 -36.49 52.80
N ASP A 23 50.45 -35.41 52.62
CA ASP A 23 49.97 -34.04 52.86
C ASP A 23 48.87 -33.64 51.87
N LEU A 24 48.94 -34.07 50.60
CA LEU A 24 47.90 -33.88 49.59
C LEU A 24 46.58 -34.56 49.97
N LEU A 25 46.64 -35.69 50.66
CA LEU A 25 45.45 -36.42 51.12
C LEU A 25 44.85 -35.80 52.40
N ASN A 26 45.70 -35.26 53.27
CA ASN A 26 45.31 -34.76 54.59
C ASN A 26 45.00 -33.26 54.64
N ASP A 27 45.53 -32.47 53.71
CA ASP A 27 45.29 -31.02 53.58
C ASP A 27 44.50 -30.68 52.30
N PRO A 28 43.19 -30.39 52.42
CA PRO A 28 42.36 -29.98 51.29
C PRO A 28 42.84 -28.71 50.58
N ALA A 29 43.46 -27.77 51.29
CA ALA A 29 43.96 -26.53 50.69
C ALA A 29 45.19 -26.80 49.82
N TYR A 30 46.08 -27.67 50.28
CA TYR A 30 47.23 -28.12 49.50
C TYR A 30 46.79 -28.90 48.25
N PHE A 31 45.82 -29.82 48.37
CA PHE A 31 45.22 -30.49 47.21
C PHE A 31 44.67 -29.50 46.18
N GLN A 32 43.87 -28.53 46.60
CA GLN A 32 43.31 -27.52 45.69
C GLN A 32 44.41 -26.70 45.00
N SER A 33 45.48 -26.36 45.71
CA SER A 33 46.61 -25.63 45.12
C SER A 33 47.31 -26.43 44.01
N VAL A 34 47.52 -27.72 44.22
CA VAL A 34 48.12 -28.62 43.22
C VAL A 34 47.14 -28.86 42.07
N PHE A 35 45.86 -29.06 42.34
CA PHE A 35 44.82 -29.20 41.32
C PHE A 35 44.73 -27.97 40.40
N HIS A 36 44.73 -26.76 40.96
CA HIS A 36 44.77 -25.52 40.18
C HIS A 36 46.11 -25.26 39.50
N SER A 37 47.18 -25.96 39.90
CA SER A 37 48.48 -25.87 39.24
C SER A 37 48.54 -26.67 37.94
N LEU A 38 47.70 -27.71 37.80
CA LEU A 38 47.64 -28.60 36.64
C LEU A 38 47.36 -27.82 35.36
N SER A 39 48.08 -28.17 34.30
CA SER A 39 47.99 -27.46 33.01
C SER A 39 46.61 -27.59 32.35
N SER A 40 46.02 -28.78 32.46
CA SER A 40 44.66 -29.10 31.99
C SER A 40 43.60 -28.25 32.70
N VAL A 41 43.71 -28.10 34.01
CA VAL A 41 42.80 -27.30 34.84
C VAL A 41 42.92 -25.81 34.53
N LYS A 42 44.16 -25.28 34.41
CA LYS A 42 44.40 -23.88 33.99
C LYS A 42 43.82 -23.58 32.62
N SER A 43 44.04 -24.47 31.65
CA SER A 43 43.48 -24.37 30.29
C SER A 43 41.95 -24.35 30.32
N LEU A 44 41.33 -25.21 31.13
CA LEU A 44 39.88 -25.24 31.31
C LEU A 44 39.36 -23.92 31.88
N TYR A 45 39.94 -23.40 32.97
CA TYR A 45 39.50 -22.11 33.53
C TYR A 45 39.71 -20.95 32.57
N GLN A 46 40.81 -20.95 31.83
CA GLN A 46 41.08 -19.94 30.82
C GLN A 46 40.02 -19.97 29.71
N SER A 47 39.74 -21.15 29.14
CA SER A 47 38.69 -21.30 28.12
C SER A 47 37.31 -20.92 28.63
N GLN A 48 36.97 -21.26 29.88
CA GLN A 48 35.72 -20.86 30.52
C GLN A 48 35.63 -19.33 30.63
N SER A 49 36.70 -18.67 31.06
CA SER A 49 36.77 -17.21 31.16
C SER A 49 36.63 -16.56 29.78
N GLU A 50 37.35 -17.05 28.78
CA GLU A 50 37.28 -16.55 27.41
C GLU A 50 35.86 -16.67 26.85
N LEU A 51 35.21 -17.83 27.00
CA LEU A 51 33.81 -18.03 26.61
C LEU A 51 32.86 -17.09 27.36
N GLY A 52 33.08 -16.88 28.66
CA GLY A 52 32.30 -15.93 29.47
C GLY A 52 32.39 -14.52 28.92
N THR A 53 33.60 -14.03 28.66
CA THR A 53 33.82 -12.68 28.11
C THR A 53 33.25 -12.53 26.70
N ALA A 54 33.36 -13.55 25.85
CA ALA A 54 32.79 -13.54 24.52
C ALA A 54 31.25 -13.48 24.56
N ASN A 55 30.62 -14.26 25.42
CA ASN A 55 29.18 -14.26 25.61
C ASN A 55 28.68 -12.90 26.14
N GLU A 56 29.40 -12.32 27.10
CA GLU A 56 29.08 -10.99 27.63
C GLU A 56 29.19 -9.90 26.53
N ALA A 57 30.21 -9.96 25.68
CA ALA A 57 30.37 -9.04 24.56
C ALA A 57 29.21 -9.14 23.56
N ILE A 58 28.75 -10.36 23.25
CA ILE A 58 27.57 -10.59 22.40
C ILE A 58 26.32 -10.03 23.06
N ALA A 59 26.10 -10.28 24.35
CA ALA A 59 24.96 -9.76 25.09
C ALA A 59 24.93 -8.22 25.09
N ARG A 60 26.07 -7.57 25.34
CA ARG A 60 26.21 -6.11 25.28
C ARG A 60 25.89 -5.56 23.89
N THR A 61 26.36 -6.24 22.85
CA THR A 61 26.07 -5.87 21.46
C THR A 61 24.57 -5.97 21.17
N ASN A 62 23.93 -7.07 21.55
CA ASN A 62 22.49 -7.26 21.38
C ASN A 62 21.67 -6.16 22.07
N VAL A 63 22.01 -5.82 23.32
CA VAL A 63 21.34 -4.75 24.06
C VAL A 63 21.56 -3.39 23.38
N SER A 64 22.76 -3.13 22.84
CA SER A 64 23.04 -1.87 22.13
C SER A 64 22.22 -1.72 20.84
N LEU A 65 21.93 -2.83 20.15
CA LEU A 65 21.16 -2.83 18.91
C LEU A 65 19.64 -2.77 19.16
N GLN A 66 19.19 -3.22 20.33
CA GLN A 66 17.78 -3.31 20.68
C GLN A 66 17.03 -1.99 20.45
N GLY A 67 17.55 -0.86 20.94
CA GLY A 67 16.91 0.44 20.79
C GLY A 67 16.71 0.85 19.33
N ARG A 68 17.77 0.71 18.51
CA ARG A 68 17.71 1.03 17.08
C ARG A 68 16.74 0.12 16.33
N LEU A 69 16.68 -1.16 16.68
CA LEU A 69 15.74 -2.10 16.06
C LEU A 69 14.28 -1.77 16.39
N TYR A 70 13.99 -1.37 17.63
CA TYR A 70 12.64 -0.91 18.01
C TYR A 70 12.25 0.37 17.27
N GLN A 71 13.17 1.32 17.17
CA GLN A 71 12.93 2.55 16.41
C GLN A 71 12.65 2.26 14.94
N LEU A 72 13.52 1.47 14.29
CA LEU A 72 13.34 1.09 12.89
C LEU A 72 12.02 0.35 12.65
N ARG A 73 11.64 -0.51 13.59
CA ARG A 73 10.34 -1.21 13.54
C ARG A 73 9.17 -0.23 13.64
N SER A 74 9.24 0.75 14.54
CA SER A 74 8.20 1.79 14.66
C SER A 74 8.09 2.62 13.39
N GLU A 75 9.21 3.13 12.88
CA GLU A 75 9.25 3.93 11.65
C GLU A 75 8.70 3.15 10.45
N THR A 76 9.02 1.86 10.34
CA THR A 76 8.50 0.99 9.28
C THR A 76 6.99 0.78 9.42
N GLN A 77 6.49 0.62 10.66
CA GLN A 77 5.06 0.47 10.93
C GLN A 77 4.31 1.76 10.57
N ASP A 78 4.82 2.92 10.99
CA ASP A 78 4.22 4.22 10.71
C ASP A 78 4.15 4.49 9.19
N ALA A 79 5.25 4.22 8.47
CA ALA A 79 5.28 4.35 7.01
C ALA A 79 4.31 3.39 6.29
N PHE A 80 4.16 2.17 6.81
CA PHE A 80 3.20 1.20 6.28
C PHE A 80 1.76 1.66 6.49
N ASP A 81 1.44 2.16 7.69
CA ASP A 81 0.11 2.65 8.03
C ASP A 81 -0.24 3.90 7.21
N GLU A 82 0.72 4.80 7.01
CA GLU A 82 0.57 5.95 6.10
C GLU A 82 0.28 5.48 4.67
N ALA A 83 1.08 4.56 4.13
CA ALA A 83 0.89 4.03 2.79
C ALA A 83 -0.50 3.37 2.63
N LYS A 84 -0.98 2.65 3.65
CA LYS A 84 -2.32 2.06 3.65
C LYS A 84 -3.42 3.11 3.69
N SER A 85 -3.24 4.18 4.45
CA SER A 85 -4.18 5.30 4.48
C SER A 85 -4.26 6.02 3.12
N LEU A 86 -3.11 6.21 2.46
CA LEU A 86 -3.03 6.81 1.13
C LEU A 86 -3.66 5.90 0.07
N GLU A 87 -3.46 4.58 0.15
CA GLU A 87 -4.12 3.61 -0.73
C GLU A 87 -5.65 3.68 -0.61
N ALA A 88 -6.18 3.79 0.61
CA ALA A 88 -7.60 3.95 0.84
C ALA A 88 -8.12 5.29 0.27
N ARG A 89 -7.40 6.39 0.52
CA ARG A 89 -7.74 7.71 -0.02
C ARG A 89 -7.71 7.73 -1.54
N TRP A 90 -6.74 7.07 -2.16
CA TRP A 90 -6.63 6.96 -3.62
C TRP A 90 -7.89 6.35 -4.23
N LYS A 91 -8.39 5.24 -3.66
CA LYS A 91 -9.61 4.58 -4.15
C LYS A 91 -10.82 5.51 -4.12
N GLU A 92 -10.92 6.35 -3.10
CA GLU A 92 -11.99 7.33 -3.00
C GLU A 92 -11.87 8.43 -4.05
N VAL A 93 -10.68 9.01 -4.21
CA VAL A 93 -10.43 10.04 -5.23
C VAL A 93 -10.64 9.49 -6.64
N GLU A 94 -10.25 8.25 -6.91
CA GLU A 94 -10.49 7.59 -8.19
C GLU A 94 -11.99 7.40 -8.46
N ARG A 95 -12.76 7.04 -7.43
CA ARG A 95 -14.22 6.94 -7.51
C ARG A 95 -14.85 8.30 -7.82
N GLU A 96 -14.46 9.34 -7.08
CA GLU A 96 -14.94 10.71 -7.30
C GLU A 96 -14.59 11.21 -8.71
N GLN A 97 -13.35 10.97 -9.16
CA GLN A 97 -12.92 11.31 -10.51
C GLN A 97 -13.80 10.59 -11.54
N ARG A 98 -14.00 9.28 -11.40
CA ARG A 98 -14.83 8.51 -12.32
C ARG A 98 -16.26 9.04 -12.40
N GLU A 99 -16.86 9.43 -11.28
CA GLU A 99 -18.20 10.01 -11.22
C GLU A 99 -18.29 11.36 -11.94
N VAL A 100 -17.29 12.23 -11.75
CA VAL A 100 -17.21 13.52 -12.45
C VAL A 100 -17.05 13.29 -13.96
N TYR A 101 -16.10 12.44 -14.35
CA TYR A 101 -15.79 12.16 -15.75
C TYR A 101 -16.91 11.40 -16.46
N GLN A 102 -17.73 10.62 -15.74
CA GLN A 102 -18.83 9.84 -16.33
C GLN A 102 -19.75 10.72 -17.20
N ARG A 103 -20.06 11.94 -16.71
CA ARG A 103 -20.94 12.91 -17.38
C ARG A 103 -20.34 13.53 -18.64
N PHE A 104 -19.04 13.42 -18.81
CA PHE A 104 -18.29 13.94 -19.96
C PHE A 104 -17.79 12.82 -20.87
N THR A 105 -18.13 11.56 -20.59
CA THR A 105 -17.82 10.48 -21.52
C THR A 105 -18.52 10.69 -22.85
N PRO A 106 -17.89 10.31 -23.98
CA PRO A 106 -18.50 10.43 -25.30
C PRO A 106 -19.88 9.76 -25.37
N GLN A 107 -20.04 8.62 -24.70
CA GLN A 107 -21.31 7.89 -24.64
C GLN A 107 -22.40 8.68 -23.91
N PHE A 108 -22.09 9.28 -22.76
CA PHE A 108 -23.05 10.08 -22.00
C PHE A 108 -23.41 11.38 -22.74
N LEU A 109 -22.44 12.03 -23.37
CA LEU A 109 -22.67 13.22 -24.18
C LEU A 109 -23.54 12.92 -25.41
N LEU A 110 -23.32 11.79 -26.09
CA LEU A 110 -24.17 11.34 -27.19
C LEU A 110 -25.59 11.02 -26.71
N LEU A 111 -25.75 10.36 -25.56
CA LEU A 111 -27.05 10.13 -24.94
C LEU A 111 -27.77 11.46 -24.66
N ARG A 112 -27.07 12.43 -24.07
CA ARG A 112 -27.60 13.77 -23.81
C ARG A 112 -27.98 14.51 -25.10
N LEU A 113 -27.20 14.36 -26.17
CA LEU A 113 -27.55 14.90 -27.49
C LEU A 113 -28.85 14.27 -28.01
N ARG A 114 -29.02 12.95 -27.90
CA ARG A 114 -30.26 12.26 -28.31
C ARG A 114 -31.48 12.74 -27.53
N HIS A 115 -31.37 12.90 -26.20
CA HIS A 115 -32.44 13.48 -25.40
C HIS A 115 -32.78 14.91 -25.83
N ALA A 116 -31.77 15.77 -26.00
CA ALA A 116 -31.99 17.12 -26.47
C ALA A 116 -32.61 17.17 -27.89
N THR A 117 -32.33 16.19 -28.75
CA THR A 117 -33.01 16.06 -30.05
C THR A 117 -34.48 15.71 -29.89
N ALA A 118 -34.82 14.74 -29.03
CA ALA A 118 -36.20 14.36 -28.75
C ALA A 118 -36.99 15.50 -28.09
N ASP A 119 -36.40 16.22 -27.14
CA ASP A 119 -37.03 17.38 -26.51
C ASP A 119 -37.31 18.50 -27.53
N GLN A 120 -36.41 18.69 -28.50
CA GLN A 120 -36.60 19.66 -29.58
C GLN A 120 -37.73 19.27 -30.53
N ASP A 121 -37.85 17.97 -30.83
CA ASP A 121 -38.93 17.42 -31.64
C ASP A 121 -40.28 17.65 -30.94
N ASN A 122 -40.39 17.23 -29.67
CA ASN A 122 -41.55 17.44 -28.82
C ASN A 122 -41.93 18.92 -28.71
N ALA A 123 -40.96 19.83 -28.57
CA ALA A 123 -41.22 21.27 -28.51
C ALA A 123 -41.79 21.80 -29.85
N SER A 124 -41.27 21.32 -30.98
CA SER A 124 -41.80 21.70 -32.30
C SER A 124 -43.21 21.18 -32.54
N GLU A 125 -43.51 19.94 -32.11
CA GLU A 125 -44.85 19.35 -32.17
C GLU A 125 -45.84 20.04 -31.23
N ALA A 126 -45.40 20.43 -30.03
CA ALA A 126 -46.22 21.19 -29.09
C ALA A 126 -46.57 22.58 -29.65
N LEU A 127 -45.61 23.28 -30.27
CA LEU A 127 -45.85 24.56 -30.94
C LEU A 127 -46.87 24.38 -32.07
N ALA A 128 -46.69 23.38 -32.94
CA ALA A 128 -47.63 23.09 -34.03
C ALA A 128 -49.04 22.77 -33.51
N SER A 129 -49.14 21.95 -32.47
CA SER A 129 -50.42 21.59 -31.83
C SER A 129 -51.11 22.82 -31.25
N SER A 130 -50.36 23.70 -30.57
CA SER A 130 -50.89 24.93 -30.00
C SER A 130 -51.43 25.89 -31.07
N PHE A 131 -50.72 26.01 -32.20
CA PHE A 131 -51.15 26.82 -33.32
C PHE A 131 -52.46 26.29 -33.94
N VAL A 132 -52.57 24.98 -34.16
CA VAL A 132 -53.80 24.35 -34.68
C VAL A 132 -54.97 24.52 -33.71
N GLN A 133 -54.73 24.40 -32.40
CA GLN A 133 -55.75 24.59 -31.37
C GLN A 133 -56.23 26.05 -31.28
N ALA A 134 -55.32 27.02 -31.43
CA ALA A 134 -55.67 28.44 -31.51
C ALA A 134 -56.52 28.71 -32.75
N SER A 135 -56.08 28.23 -33.92
CA SER A 135 -56.79 28.36 -35.21
C SER A 135 -58.23 27.84 -35.17
N SER A 136 -58.46 26.74 -34.45
CA SER A 136 -59.77 26.08 -34.36
C SER A 136 -60.71 26.70 -33.32
N SER A 137 -60.20 27.53 -32.40
CA SER A 137 -60.98 28.16 -31.33
C SER A 137 -61.30 29.64 -31.60
N SER A 138 -60.43 30.39 -32.28
CA SER A 138 -60.64 31.81 -32.60
C SER A 138 -61.18 32.07 -34.01
N GLY A 139 -61.12 31.10 -34.93
CA GLY A 139 -61.66 31.20 -36.30
C GLY A 139 -60.96 32.20 -37.23
N LEU A 140 -60.04 33.01 -36.72
CA LEU A 140 -59.13 33.89 -37.45
C LEU A 140 -57.75 33.84 -36.77
N ASN A 141 -56.75 33.33 -37.47
CA ASN A 141 -55.37 33.74 -37.22
C ASN A 141 -55.10 34.94 -38.13
N ASP A 142 -54.56 36.03 -37.59
CA ASP A 142 -54.12 37.13 -38.46
C ASP A 142 -52.92 36.67 -39.30
N ALA A 143 -52.66 37.33 -40.43
CA ALA A 143 -51.51 37.03 -41.27
C ALA A 143 -50.19 37.14 -40.47
N SER A 144 -50.14 38.07 -39.52
CA SER A 144 -49.01 38.23 -38.59
C SER A 144 -48.78 37.00 -37.70
N ASP A 145 -49.85 36.37 -37.20
CA ASP A 145 -49.75 35.19 -36.32
C ASP A 145 -49.24 33.97 -37.07
N VAL A 146 -49.62 33.85 -38.35
CA VAL A 146 -49.13 32.79 -39.23
C VAL A 146 -47.65 32.96 -39.52
N ASP A 147 -47.22 34.19 -39.86
CA ASP A 147 -45.82 34.47 -40.16
C ASP A 147 -44.91 34.26 -38.94
N ASP A 148 -45.38 34.64 -37.75
CA ASP A 148 -44.66 34.42 -36.49
C ASP A 148 -44.53 32.93 -36.15
N PHE A 149 -45.62 32.16 -36.29
CA PHE A 149 -45.57 30.71 -36.13
C PHE A 149 -44.58 30.07 -37.11
N VAL A 150 -44.64 30.43 -38.40
CA VAL A 150 -43.75 29.87 -39.43
C VAL A 150 -42.30 30.18 -39.10
N ARG A 151 -42.00 31.39 -38.63
CA ARG A 151 -40.66 31.81 -38.20
C ARG A 151 -40.17 30.97 -37.02
N GLU A 152 -40.97 30.85 -35.97
CA GLU A 152 -40.59 30.12 -34.75
C GLU A 152 -40.45 28.61 -35.01
N PHE A 153 -41.41 28.01 -35.69
CA PHE A 153 -41.39 26.58 -36.04
C PHE A 153 -40.17 26.23 -36.91
N ARG A 154 -39.82 27.08 -37.88
CA ARG A 154 -38.62 26.87 -38.71
C ARG A 154 -37.35 26.90 -37.89
N GLU A 155 -37.20 27.83 -36.95
CA GLU A 155 -36.02 27.87 -36.08
C GLU A 155 -35.95 26.63 -35.16
N LEU A 156 -37.08 26.17 -34.62
CA LEU A 156 -37.11 24.93 -33.83
C LEU A 156 -36.70 23.70 -34.67
N ARG A 157 -37.25 23.54 -35.87
CA ARG A 157 -36.94 22.41 -36.78
C ARG A 157 -35.50 22.47 -37.29
N LYS A 158 -34.96 23.66 -37.53
CA LYS A 158 -33.56 23.85 -37.91
C LYS A 158 -32.61 23.37 -36.82
N ILE A 159 -32.89 23.66 -35.55
CA ILE A 159 -32.10 23.15 -34.41
C ILE A 159 -32.23 21.62 -34.33
N TYR A 160 -33.44 21.09 -34.47
CA TYR A 160 -33.69 19.64 -34.49
C TYR A 160 -32.85 18.94 -35.56
N HIS A 161 -32.96 19.36 -36.82
CA HIS A 161 -32.23 18.74 -37.93
C HIS A 161 -30.71 18.86 -37.79
N LYS A 162 -30.21 19.98 -37.23
CA LYS A 162 -28.77 20.09 -36.88
C LYS A 162 -28.36 19.03 -35.86
N ARG A 163 -29.13 18.83 -34.78
CA ARG A 163 -28.83 17.83 -33.75
C ARG A 163 -28.92 16.40 -34.28
N VAL A 164 -29.88 16.10 -35.16
CA VAL A 164 -29.96 14.82 -35.88
C VAL A 164 -28.70 14.57 -36.69
N MET A 165 -28.31 15.52 -37.55
CA MET A 165 -27.10 15.43 -38.37
C MET A 165 -25.83 15.25 -37.52
N TRP A 166 -25.72 15.95 -36.39
CA TRP A 166 -24.60 15.76 -35.47
C TRP A 166 -24.62 14.39 -34.81
N GLY A 167 -25.79 13.90 -34.39
CA GLY A 167 -25.96 12.58 -33.79
C GLY A 167 -25.59 11.46 -34.75
N ASP A 168 -26.01 11.55 -36.02
CA ASP A 168 -25.70 10.56 -37.06
C ASP A 168 -24.22 10.52 -37.39
N ARG A 169 -23.58 11.69 -37.55
CA ARG A 169 -22.13 11.80 -37.78
C ARG A 169 -21.33 11.23 -36.61
N TRP A 170 -21.77 11.50 -35.37
CA TRP A 170 -21.15 10.92 -34.19
C TRP A 170 -21.30 9.40 -34.18
N ALA A 171 -22.52 8.88 -34.39
CA ALA A 171 -22.77 7.44 -34.42
C ALA A 171 -21.98 6.72 -35.53
N ALA A 172 -21.73 7.40 -36.66
CA ALA A 172 -20.88 6.92 -37.75
C ALA A 172 -19.37 7.01 -37.46
N GLY A 173 -18.95 7.46 -36.28
CA GLY A 173 -17.54 7.60 -35.90
C GLY A 173 -16.81 8.74 -36.60
N GLN A 174 -17.53 9.67 -37.22
CA GLN A 174 -16.95 10.81 -37.95
C GLN A 174 -16.61 12.00 -37.03
N VAL A 175 -16.89 11.88 -35.73
CA VAL A 175 -16.55 12.87 -34.71
C VAL A 175 -15.28 12.42 -34.01
N MET A 176 -14.23 13.20 -34.19
CA MET A 176 -12.93 13.00 -33.57
C MET A 176 -12.71 14.10 -32.52
N TRP A 177 -12.53 13.67 -31.28
CA TRP A 177 -12.16 14.54 -30.17
C TRP A 177 -10.66 14.81 -30.29
N ARG A 178 -10.24 16.07 -30.11
CA ARG A 178 -8.82 16.37 -29.97
C ARG A 178 -8.41 15.98 -28.56
N ASP A 179 -7.36 15.17 -28.47
CA ASP A 179 -6.64 14.94 -27.23
C ASP A 179 -5.71 16.15 -27.05
N ASP A 180 -6.20 17.22 -26.41
CA ASP A 180 -5.35 18.30 -25.89
C ASP A 180 -4.74 17.88 -24.55
#